data_AF-A0A1G9TDQ0-F1
#
_entry.id   AF-A0A1G9TDQ0-F1
#
_cell.length_a   1.000
_cell.length_b   1.000
_cell.length_c   1.000
_cell.angle_alpha   90.00
_cell.angle_beta   90.00
_cell.angle_gamma   90.00
#
_symmetry.space_group_name_H-M   'P 1'
#
loop_
_entity.id
_entity.type
_entity.pdbx_description
1 polymer ?
#
loop_
_entity_poly.entity_id
_entity_poly.type
_entity_poly.pdbx_seq_one_letter_code
_entity_poly.pdbx_strand_id
1 'polypeptide(L)'
;MKCQCGGEFEFALARNVQQLLFPKSSPSCHWCCFGVKNHMANGVGGDFFEFLTLPDGSQSVFLGDVTGHGLHASVVMSLLYGFIHRACLKSCVPLEAVLETNEFLQSFAERSQKYDHFFSSTLFFGSIHPETLEMHYINCGHLPPMVRRGDQLFTLNSTGPPIGFFDHPDIEMRSFRFEKDDRLLLYTDGISEAVNAEGVMFGLRRLSQLLMTSDLNYLEFLDEIFAELKRFGACNPPQDDCTAIVIDFHPFMAPMSKPENLPE
;
A
#
# COMPACT_ATOMS: atom_id res chain seq x y z
N MET A 1 18.56 -26.48 29.25
CA MET A 1 17.35 -26.56 28.41
C MET A 1 16.72 -25.17 28.46
N LYS A 2 17.09 -24.29 27.52
CA LYS A 2 16.70 -22.87 27.55
C LYS A 2 15.30 -22.72 26.95
N CYS A 3 14.45 -21.91 27.59
CA CYS A 3 13.13 -21.50 27.12
C CYS A 3 13.21 -20.95 25.68
N GLN A 4 12.92 -21.76 24.67
CA GLN A 4 12.70 -21.31 23.30
C GLN A 4 11.22 -21.00 23.03
N CYS A 5 10.27 -21.53 23.83
CA CYS A 5 8.83 -21.30 23.66
C CYS A 5 8.35 -19.86 23.87
N GLY A 6 9.08 -19.04 24.66
CA GLY A 6 8.63 -17.67 24.97
C GLY A 6 8.73 -16.73 23.77
N GLY A 7 9.83 -16.78 23.03
CA GLY A 7 10.07 -15.87 21.90
C GLY A 7 9.11 -16.11 20.73
N GLU A 8 8.84 -17.37 20.39
CA GLU A 8 7.88 -17.72 19.34
C GLU A 8 6.45 -17.29 19.70
N PHE A 9 6.06 -17.42 20.97
CA PHE A 9 4.76 -16.98 21.45
C PHE A 9 4.60 -15.46 21.37
N GLU A 10 5.57 -14.69 21.88
CA GLU A 10 5.54 -13.22 21.82
C GLU A 10 5.54 -12.72 20.37
N PHE A 11 6.29 -13.36 19.48
CA PHE A 11 6.30 -13.01 18.06
C PHE A 11 4.95 -13.30 17.38
N ALA A 12 4.35 -14.45 17.67
CA ALA A 12 3.01 -14.80 17.19
C ALA A 12 1.93 -13.85 17.73
N LEU A 13 2.05 -13.41 18.98
CA LEU A 13 1.17 -12.42 19.57
C LEU A 13 1.32 -11.06 18.87
N ALA A 14 2.56 -10.60 18.66
CA ALA A 14 2.84 -9.36 17.92
C ALA A 14 2.23 -9.39 16.51
N ARG A 15 2.35 -10.52 15.79
CA ARG A 15 1.66 -10.75 14.51
C ARG A 15 0.16 -10.53 14.64
N ASN A 16 -0.47 -11.22 15.58
CA ASN A 16 -1.92 -11.19 15.72
C ASN A 16 -2.41 -9.77 16.04
N VAL A 17 -1.65 -9.02 16.85
CA VAL A 17 -1.95 -7.61 17.15
C VAL A 17 -1.76 -6.72 15.92
N GLN A 18 -0.63 -6.85 15.21
CA GLN A 18 -0.36 -6.08 13.99
C GLN A 18 -1.45 -6.30 12.93
N GLN A 19 -1.91 -7.54 12.77
CA GLN A 19 -3.01 -7.86 11.87
C GLN A 19 -4.32 -7.17 12.22
N LEU A 20 -4.54 -6.73 13.47
CA LEU A 20 -5.74 -5.97 13.84
C LEU A 20 -5.74 -4.56 13.27
N LEU A 21 -4.57 -4.04 12.87
CA LEU A 21 -4.46 -2.71 12.28
C LEU A 21 -5.08 -2.69 10.88
N PHE A 22 -4.77 -3.67 10.04
CA PHE A 22 -5.16 -3.65 8.63
C PHE A 22 -6.67 -3.79 8.39
N PRO A 23 -7.19 -3.17 7.31
CA PRO A 23 -8.60 -3.25 6.94
C PRO A 23 -9.02 -4.70 6.70
N LYS A 24 -10.21 -5.06 7.21
CA LYS A 24 -10.79 -6.40 7.06
C LYS A 24 -11.59 -6.58 5.78
N SER A 25 -11.93 -5.47 5.15
CA SER A 25 -12.66 -5.42 3.90
C SER A 25 -12.25 -4.18 3.14
N SER A 26 -12.20 -4.29 1.83
CA SER A 26 -12.10 -3.15 0.93
C SER A 26 -13.31 -2.21 1.08
N PRO A 27 -13.15 -0.89 0.83
CA PRO A 27 -14.27 0.03 0.80
C PRO A 27 -15.22 -0.35 -0.35
N SER A 28 -16.52 -0.13 -0.14
CA SER A 28 -17.53 -0.29 -1.19
C SER A 28 -17.64 1.02 -1.97
N CYS A 29 -17.38 0.97 -3.27
CA CYS A 29 -17.41 2.14 -4.16
C CYS A 29 -18.21 1.81 -5.42
N HIS A 30 -19.04 2.75 -5.89
CA HIS A 30 -19.85 2.56 -7.10
C HIS A 30 -19.07 2.83 -8.40
N TRP A 31 -17.82 3.29 -8.28
CA TRP A 31 -16.97 3.73 -9.39
C TRP A 31 -15.64 2.96 -9.45
N CYS A 32 -15.34 2.11 -8.47
CA CYS A 32 -14.18 1.24 -8.50
C CYS A 32 -14.32 0.04 -7.57
N CYS A 33 -13.41 -0.93 -7.72
CA CYS A 33 -13.25 -2.02 -6.77
C CYS A 33 -11.80 -2.07 -6.29
N PHE A 34 -11.62 -2.10 -4.96
CA PHE A 34 -10.32 -2.23 -4.33
C PHE A 34 -10.06 -3.68 -3.94
N GLY A 35 -8.86 -4.16 -4.19
CA GLY A 35 -8.35 -5.42 -3.65
C GLY A 35 -6.98 -5.22 -3.02
N VAL A 36 -6.67 -6.03 -2.02
CA VAL A 36 -5.34 -6.09 -1.43
C VAL A 36 -4.97 -7.53 -1.11
N LYS A 37 -3.70 -7.86 -1.29
CA LYS A 37 -3.11 -9.10 -0.81
C LYS A 37 -1.73 -8.81 -0.24
N ASN A 38 -1.51 -9.26 0.99
CA ASN A 38 -0.27 -9.09 1.73
C ASN A 38 0.20 -10.45 2.24
N HIS A 39 1.47 -10.78 1.99
CA HIS A 39 2.15 -11.95 2.52
C HIS A 39 3.44 -11.50 3.19
N MET A 40 3.38 -11.35 4.52
CA MET A 40 4.54 -10.97 5.31
C MET A 40 5.57 -12.10 5.40
N ALA A 41 6.86 -11.77 5.34
CA ALA A 41 7.96 -12.72 5.40
C ALA A 41 7.96 -13.56 6.69
N ASN A 42 7.79 -12.89 7.83
CA ASN A 42 7.81 -13.55 9.14
C ASN A 42 6.44 -13.48 9.85
N GLY A 43 5.39 -13.00 9.18
CA GLY A 43 4.09 -12.71 9.79
C GLY A 43 4.05 -11.43 10.62
N VAL A 44 5.18 -10.75 10.82
CA VAL A 44 5.28 -9.40 11.37
C VAL A 44 6.17 -8.60 10.43
N GLY A 45 5.66 -7.48 9.94
CA GLY A 45 6.23 -6.79 8.79
C GLY A 45 6.44 -5.28 8.92
N GLY A 46 7.19 -4.72 7.97
CA GLY A 46 7.37 -3.28 7.75
C GLY A 46 6.32 -2.69 6.83
N ASP A 47 5.73 -3.52 5.94
CA ASP A 47 4.67 -3.10 5.02
C ASP A 47 3.39 -2.66 5.75
N PHE A 48 2.79 -1.57 5.26
CA PHE A 48 1.50 -1.10 5.72
C PHE A 48 0.65 -0.44 4.65
N PHE A 49 -0.65 -0.61 4.77
CA PHE A 49 -1.61 -0.05 3.83
C PHE A 49 -2.96 0.19 4.49
N GLU A 50 -3.76 1.07 3.90
CA GLU A 50 -5.12 1.35 4.33
C GLU A 50 -5.94 1.90 3.18
N PHE A 51 -7.26 1.75 3.30
CA PHE A 51 -8.25 2.43 2.47
C PHE A 51 -9.17 3.27 3.35
N LEU A 52 -9.28 4.57 3.07
CA LEU A 52 -10.13 5.47 3.84
C LEU A 52 -11.13 6.18 2.93
N THR A 53 -12.40 6.14 3.32
CA THR A 53 -13.40 7.07 2.79
C THR A 53 -13.30 8.38 3.57
N LEU A 54 -12.95 9.46 2.87
CA LEU A 54 -12.84 10.80 3.43
C LEU A 54 -14.23 11.46 3.57
N PRO A 55 -14.38 12.51 4.41
CA PRO A 55 -15.66 13.18 4.62
C PRO A 55 -16.33 13.76 3.36
N ASP A 56 -15.56 14.08 2.32
CA ASP A 56 -16.04 14.56 1.02
C ASP A 56 -16.43 13.42 0.05
N GLY A 57 -16.32 12.17 0.48
CA GLY A 57 -16.59 10.98 -0.32
C GLY A 57 -15.40 10.49 -1.15
N SER A 58 -14.27 11.21 -1.13
CA SER A 58 -13.03 10.78 -1.76
C SER A 58 -12.51 9.50 -1.13
N GLN A 59 -11.85 8.65 -1.93
CA GLN A 59 -11.24 7.42 -1.44
C GLN A 59 -9.72 7.58 -1.43
N SER A 60 -9.17 7.50 -0.23
CA SER A 60 -7.74 7.51 0.03
C SER A 60 -7.20 6.10 0.07
N VAL A 61 -6.02 5.92 -0.50
CA VAL A 61 -5.20 4.71 -0.40
C VAL A 61 -3.78 5.12 -0.06
N PHE A 62 -3.18 4.42 0.90
CA PHE A 62 -1.74 4.49 1.10
C PHE A 62 -1.12 3.10 1.17
N LEU A 63 0.12 3.02 0.72
CA LEU A 63 1.00 1.86 0.84
C LEU A 63 2.39 2.38 1.19
N GLY A 64 2.92 1.91 2.31
CA GLY A 64 4.27 2.25 2.74
C GLY A 64 5.01 1.00 3.17
N ASP A 65 6.33 1.15 3.20
CA ASP A 65 7.26 0.12 3.63
C ASP A 65 8.35 0.78 4.48
N VAL A 66 8.45 0.32 5.72
CA VAL A 66 9.37 0.83 6.74
C VAL A 66 10.75 0.25 6.52
N THR A 67 11.78 1.11 6.59
CA THR A 67 13.17 0.67 6.47
C THR A 67 13.51 -0.44 7.46
N GLY A 68 13.98 -1.58 6.93
CA GLY A 68 14.32 -2.77 7.69
C GLY A 68 13.18 -3.79 7.72
N HIS A 69 13.36 -4.89 8.46
CA HIS A 69 12.35 -5.96 8.48
C HIS A 69 12.20 -6.60 9.86
N GLY A 70 11.05 -7.25 10.09
CA GLY A 70 10.74 -7.96 11.32
C GLY A 70 10.29 -7.05 12.48
N LEU A 71 10.59 -7.45 13.71
CA LEU A 71 9.91 -6.90 14.89
C LEU A 71 10.15 -5.38 15.10
N HIS A 72 11.35 -4.87 14.81
CA HIS A 72 11.61 -3.43 14.98
C HIS A 72 10.87 -2.58 13.93
N ALA A 73 10.89 -3.00 12.66
CA ALA A 73 10.14 -2.36 11.59
C ALA A 73 8.63 -2.34 11.90
N SER A 74 8.10 -3.42 12.50
CA SER A 74 6.68 -3.49 12.90
C SER A 74 6.24 -2.45 13.92
N VAL A 75 7.14 -2.02 14.81
CA VAL A 75 6.83 -1.00 15.82
C VAL A 75 6.69 0.36 15.16
N VAL A 76 7.65 0.72 14.30
CA VAL A 76 7.63 1.96 13.54
C VAL A 76 6.47 1.97 12.54
N MET A 77 6.21 0.84 11.89
CA MET A 77 5.04 0.63 11.05
C MET A 77 3.75 0.93 11.82
N SER A 78 3.55 0.30 12.98
CA SER A 78 2.32 0.49 13.77
C SER A 78 2.12 1.94 14.18
N LEU A 79 3.21 2.63 14.49
CA LEU A 79 3.23 4.05 14.82
C LEU A 79 2.82 4.91 13.62
N LEU A 80 3.40 4.64 12.44
CA LEU A 80 3.09 5.33 11.20
C LEU A 80 1.66 5.10 10.75
N TYR A 81 1.19 3.85 10.79
CA TYR A 81 -0.18 3.48 10.48
C TYR A 81 -1.16 4.33 11.29
N GLY A 82 -1.02 4.33 12.62
CA GLY A 82 -1.93 5.06 13.50
C GLY A 82 -1.86 6.57 13.29
N PHE A 83 -0.66 7.12 13.05
CA PHE A 83 -0.48 8.54 12.83
C PHE A 83 -1.08 9.00 11.49
N ILE A 84 -0.74 8.32 10.39
CA ILE A 84 -1.26 8.62 9.04
C ILE A 84 -2.78 8.44 9.01
N HIS A 85 -3.30 7.33 9.55
CA HIS A 85 -4.74 7.10 9.64
C HIS A 85 -5.45 8.27 10.34
N ARG A 86 -4.91 8.74 11.47
CA ARG A 86 -5.47 9.89 12.19
C ARG A 86 -5.34 11.21 11.43
N ALA A 87 -4.21 11.44 10.76
CA ALA A 87 -3.99 12.63 9.95
C ALA A 87 -5.00 12.70 8.78
N CYS A 88 -5.28 11.57 8.12
CA CYS A 88 -6.27 11.46 7.06
C CYS A 88 -7.70 11.79 7.53
N LEU A 89 -8.05 11.45 8.77
CA LEU A 89 -9.35 11.81 9.34
C LEU A 89 -9.48 13.30 9.67
N LYS A 90 -8.36 14.02 9.81
CA LYS A 90 -8.31 15.45 10.11
C LYS A 90 -8.27 16.30 8.84
N SER A 91 -7.53 15.86 7.82
CA SER A 91 -7.36 16.56 6.54
C SER A 91 -7.54 15.61 5.36
N CYS A 92 -8.26 16.07 4.34
CA CYS A 92 -8.44 15.36 3.07
C CYS A 92 -7.23 15.51 2.12
N VAL A 93 -6.19 16.26 2.50
CA VAL A 93 -5.09 16.62 1.61
C VAL A 93 -3.86 15.75 1.91
N PRO A 94 -3.41 14.88 0.98
CA PRO A 94 -2.26 14.00 1.20
C PRO A 94 -0.99 14.73 1.63
N LEU A 95 -0.73 15.93 1.09
CA LEU A 95 0.48 16.71 1.38
C LEU A 95 0.61 17.08 2.86
N GLU A 96 -0.47 17.57 3.46
CA GLU A 96 -0.46 17.96 4.87
C GLU A 96 -0.19 16.75 5.76
N ALA A 97 -0.87 15.62 5.49
CA ALA A 97 -0.70 14.39 6.25
C ALA A 97 0.73 13.83 6.14
N VAL A 98 1.34 13.88 4.94
CA VAL A 98 2.72 13.42 4.73
C VAL A 98 3.74 14.32 5.45
N LEU A 99 3.57 15.64 5.39
CA LEU A 99 4.46 16.58 6.08
C LEU A 99 4.37 16.43 7.60
N GLU A 100 3.14 16.34 8.16
CA GLU A 100 2.94 16.05 9.59
C GLU A 100 3.60 14.71 9.99
N THR A 101 3.53 13.70 9.11
CA THR A 101 4.14 12.38 9.35
C THR A 101 5.67 12.45 9.34
N ASN A 102 6.26 13.24 8.43
CA ASN A 102 7.70 13.44 8.39
C ASN A 102 8.20 14.13 9.66
N GLU A 103 7.57 15.22 10.10
CA GLU A 103 7.93 15.91 11.35
C GLU A 103 7.81 14.99 12.56
N PHE A 104 6.77 14.17 12.59
CA PHE A 104 6.56 13.19 13.65
C PHE A 104 7.69 12.16 13.71
N LEU A 105 8.11 11.58 12.58
CA LEU A 105 9.25 10.66 12.52
C LEU A 105 10.55 11.32 12.95
N GLN A 106 10.83 12.54 12.47
CA GLN A 106 12.03 13.29 12.83
C GLN A 106 12.14 13.51 14.34
N SER A 107 11.01 13.77 15.01
CA SER A 107 10.98 13.93 16.47
C SER A 107 11.45 12.70 17.26
N PHE A 108 11.43 11.50 16.66
CA PHE A 108 12.02 10.28 17.23
C PHE A 108 13.46 10.07 16.78
N ALA A 109 13.75 10.34 15.50
CA ALA A 109 15.10 10.22 14.94
C ALA A 109 16.09 11.11 15.71
N GLU A 110 15.72 12.35 16.02
CA GLU A 110 16.53 13.30 16.81
C GLU A 110 16.92 12.78 18.21
N ARG A 111 16.18 11.80 18.75
CA ARG A 111 16.49 11.20 20.07
C ARG A 111 17.63 10.20 20.01
N SER A 112 18.09 9.82 18.81
CA SER A 112 19.10 8.78 18.61
C SER A 112 20.05 9.09 17.47
N GLN A 113 21.34 9.29 17.78
CA GLN A 113 22.37 9.46 16.76
C GLN A 113 22.79 8.15 16.04
N LYS A 114 22.30 6.99 16.50
CA LYS A 114 22.71 5.67 16.00
C LYS A 114 21.59 4.91 15.29
N TYR A 115 20.35 5.21 15.62
CA TYR A 115 19.17 4.44 15.24
C TYR A 115 18.09 5.34 14.61
N ASP A 116 18.48 6.53 14.18
CA ASP A 116 17.69 7.50 13.42
C ASP A 116 17.10 6.89 12.13
N HIS A 117 17.93 6.19 11.35
CA HIS A 117 17.53 5.57 10.08
C HIS A 117 16.37 4.57 10.19
N PHE A 118 16.13 3.98 11.35
CA PHE A 118 14.98 3.09 11.56
C PHE A 118 13.64 3.83 11.60
N PHE A 119 13.63 5.15 11.80
CA PHE A 119 12.43 5.99 11.75
C PHE A 119 12.22 6.58 10.36
N SER A 120 12.29 5.74 9.33
CA SER A 120 12.05 6.13 7.93
C SER A 120 11.21 5.10 7.20
N SER A 121 10.52 5.54 6.15
CA SER A 121 9.62 4.69 5.36
C SER A 121 9.51 5.23 3.94
N THR A 122 9.35 4.33 2.97
CA THR A 122 8.74 4.72 1.70
C THR A 122 7.24 4.89 1.90
N LEU A 123 6.59 5.75 1.12
CA LEU A 123 5.13 5.93 1.19
C LEU A 123 4.57 6.41 -0.14
N PHE A 124 3.63 5.65 -0.70
CA PHE A 124 2.67 6.15 -1.66
C PHE A 124 1.37 6.52 -0.92
N PHE A 125 0.84 7.71 -1.19
CA PHE A 125 -0.46 8.13 -0.69
C PHE A 125 -1.21 8.89 -1.79
N GLY A 126 -2.35 8.35 -2.24
CA GLY A 126 -3.28 9.01 -3.14
C GLY A 126 -4.67 9.17 -2.56
N SER A 127 -5.37 10.24 -2.94
CA SER A 127 -6.81 10.47 -2.69
C SER A 127 -7.53 10.68 -4.02
N ILE A 128 -8.59 9.91 -4.26
CA ILE A 128 -9.33 9.88 -5.52
C ILE A 128 -10.71 10.49 -5.32
N HIS A 129 -11.01 11.54 -6.09
CA HIS A 129 -12.34 12.16 -6.07
C HIS A 129 -13.36 11.32 -6.87
N PRO A 130 -14.54 10.99 -6.31
CA PRO A 130 -15.45 9.99 -6.87
C PRO A 130 -16.12 10.43 -8.18
N GLU A 131 -16.28 11.75 -8.40
CA GLU A 131 -16.95 12.27 -9.60
C GLU A 131 -16.00 12.49 -10.78
N THR A 132 -14.77 12.89 -10.51
CA THR A 132 -13.79 13.27 -11.56
C THR A 132 -12.82 12.14 -11.87
N LEU A 133 -12.74 11.13 -11.00
CA LEU A 133 -11.72 10.08 -10.99
C LEU A 133 -10.30 10.64 -11.04
N GLU A 134 -10.12 11.86 -10.55
CA GLU A 134 -8.81 12.49 -10.41
C GLU A 134 -8.23 12.11 -9.05
N MET A 135 -7.04 11.52 -9.09
CA MET A 135 -6.24 11.26 -7.91
C MET A 135 -5.26 12.39 -7.70
N HIS A 136 -5.24 12.95 -6.51
CA HIS A 136 -4.10 13.70 -6.00
C HIS A 136 -3.20 12.75 -5.21
N TYR A 137 -1.92 12.67 -5.55
CA TYR A 137 -1.02 11.72 -4.93
C TYR A 137 0.35 12.32 -4.60
N ILE A 138 1.00 11.65 -3.65
CA ILE A 138 2.38 11.83 -3.25
C ILE A 138 3.04 10.47 -3.25
N ASN A 139 4.28 10.43 -3.74
CA ASN A 139 5.10 9.24 -3.70
C ASN A 139 6.48 9.58 -3.11
N CYS A 140 6.62 9.34 -1.81
CA CYS A 140 7.82 9.53 -1.01
C CYS A 140 8.73 8.30 -1.11
N GLY A 141 9.49 8.23 -2.20
CA GLY A 141 10.45 7.14 -2.47
C GLY A 141 9.88 5.73 -2.62
N HIS A 142 8.56 5.56 -2.68
CA HIS A 142 7.93 4.26 -2.91
C HIS A 142 8.03 3.82 -4.37
N LEU A 143 7.98 2.52 -4.63
CA LEU A 143 7.99 1.99 -5.99
C LEU A 143 6.83 2.60 -6.79
N PRO A 144 7.06 3.12 -8.01
CA PRO A 144 6.01 3.77 -8.78
C PRO A 144 4.85 2.80 -9.05
N PRO A 145 3.63 3.12 -8.57
CA PRO A 145 2.45 2.37 -8.97
C PRO A 145 2.27 2.39 -10.48
N MET A 146 1.78 1.28 -11.02
CA MET A 146 1.55 1.12 -12.46
C MET A 146 0.07 1.28 -12.77
N VAL A 147 -0.25 2.02 -13.84
CA VAL A 147 -1.61 2.16 -14.35
C VAL A 147 -1.68 1.56 -15.74
N ARG A 148 -2.55 0.56 -15.93
CA ARG A 148 -2.91 0.07 -17.25
C ARG A 148 -4.12 0.83 -17.78
N ARG A 149 -4.01 1.31 -19.02
CA ARG A 149 -5.12 1.87 -19.82
C ARG A 149 -5.09 1.27 -21.22
N GLY A 150 -6.00 0.35 -21.49
CA GLY A 150 -5.95 -0.44 -22.73
C GLY A 150 -4.57 -1.10 -22.89
N ASP A 151 -3.88 -0.76 -23.98
CA ASP A 151 -2.54 -1.26 -24.32
C ASP A 151 -1.39 -0.37 -23.79
N GLN A 152 -1.70 0.65 -23.00
CA GLN A 152 -0.72 1.59 -22.44
C GLN A 152 -0.45 1.33 -20.96
N LEU A 153 0.79 1.58 -20.55
CA LEU A 153 1.25 1.50 -19.18
C LEU A 153 1.80 2.86 -18.74
N PHE A 154 1.25 3.42 -17.67
CA PHE A 154 1.71 4.64 -17.02
C PHE A 154 2.28 4.31 -15.64
N THR A 155 3.09 5.22 -15.08
CA THR A 155 3.62 5.10 -13.72
C THR A 155 3.38 6.38 -12.91
N LEU A 156 3.01 6.22 -11.64
CA LEU A 156 2.88 7.32 -10.68
C LEU A 156 4.21 7.53 -9.96
N ASN A 157 5.13 8.21 -10.64
CA ASN A 157 6.51 8.38 -10.22
C ASN A 157 6.65 9.13 -8.89
N SER A 158 7.79 8.92 -8.23
CA SER A 158 8.17 9.62 -7.00
C SER A 158 8.07 11.14 -7.14
N THR A 159 7.56 11.77 -6.08
CA THR A 159 7.36 13.22 -5.96
C THR A 159 8.09 13.81 -4.76
N GLY A 160 8.89 13.00 -4.06
CA GLY A 160 9.69 13.39 -2.92
C GLY A 160 10.51 12.21 -2.37
N PRO A 161 11.47 12.47 -1.48
CA PRO A 161 12.27 11.43 -0.85
C PRO A 161 11.43 10.58 0.14
N PRO A 162 11.94 9.42 0.60
CA PRO A 162 11.35 8.68 1.72
C PRO A 162 11.09 9.57 2.94
N ILE A 163 9.98 9.33 3.63
CA ILE A 163 9.61 10.07 4.85
C ILE A 163 10.55 9.69 6.00
N GLY A 164 10.85 10.66 6.87
CA GLY A 164 11.74 10.50 8.02
C GLY A 164 13.23 10.52 7.68
N PHE A 165 13.61 10.70 6.40
CA PHE A 165 15.01 10.75 5.98
C PHE A 165 15.60 12.17 5.99
N PHE A 166 14.78 13.18 5.70
CA PHE A 166 15.19 14.59 5.67
C PHE A 166 14.29 15.43 6.57
N ASP A 167 14.87 16.45 7.23
CA ASP A 167 14.14 17.36 8.11
C ASP A 167 13.12 18.19 7.33
N HIS A 168 13.53 18.65 6.14
CA HIS A 168 12.74 19.50 5.25
C HIS A 168 12.74 18.88 3.84
N PRO A 169 11.97 17.81 3.63
CA PRO A 169 11.93 17.14 2.34
C PRO A 169 11.19 18.01 1.32
N ASP A 170 11.73 18.09 0.10
CA ASP A 170 11.02 18.68 -1.02
C ASP A 170 10.02 17.66 -1.56
N ILE A 171 8.73 17.87 -1.27
CA ILE A 171 7.63 16.96 -1.60
C ILE A 171 6.58 17.73 -2.40
N GLU A 172 6.32 17.25 -3.60
CA GLU A 172 5.28 17.78 -4.47
C GLU A 172 4.06 16.86 -4.50
N MET A 173 2.87 17.45 -4.57
CA MET A 173 1.65 16.72 -4.90
C MET A 173 1.45 16.75 -6.41
N ARG A 174 1.15 15.59 -7.00
CA ARG A 174 0.79 15.47 -8.43
C ARG A 174 -0.63 14.98 -8.58
N SER A 175 -1.17 15.08 -9.80
CA SER A 175 -2.45 14.48 -10.13
C SER A 175 -2.38 13.50 -11.29
N PHE A 176 -3.28 12.54 -11.27
CA PHE A 176 -3.52 11.60 -12.35
C PHE A 176 -5.02 11.40 -12.52
N ARG A 177 -5.53 11.59 -13.74
CA ARG A 177 -6.94 11.34 -14.04
C ARG A 177 -7.13 9.94 -14.60
N PHE A 178 -7.87 9.13 -13.87
CA PHE A 178 -8.27 7.79 -14.31
C PHE A 178 -9.44 7.87 -15.30
N GLU A 179 -9.48 6.87 -16.16
CA GLU A 179 -10.58 6.62 -17.08
C GLU A 179 -11.28 5.31 -16.70
N LYS A 180 -12.44 5.09 -17.32
CA LYS A 180 -13.13 3.80 -17.23
C LYS A 180 -12.19 2.68 -17.71
N ASP A 181 -12.25 1.54 -17.03
CA ASP A 181 -11.47 0.32 -17.32
C ASP A 181 -9.96 0.46 -17.07
N ASP A 182 -9.51 1.58 -16.50
CA ASP A 182 -8.16 1.68 -15.95
C ASP A 182 -7.98 0.68 -14.79
N ARG A 183 -6.76 0.18 -14.65
CA ARG A 183 -6.33 -0.62 -13.49
C ARG A 183 -5.07 -0.01 -12.88
N LEU A 184 -5.15 0.38 -11.61
CA LEU A 184 -3.99 0.77 -10.81
C LEU A 184 -3.46 -0.43 -10.03
N LEU A 185 -2.14 -0.63 -10.04
CA LEU A 185 -1.43 -1.61 -9.23
C LEU A 185 -0.36 -0.89 -8.39
N LEU A 186 -0.52 -0.93 -7.07
CA LEU A 186 0.53 -0.61 -6.11
C LEU A 186 1.15 -1.90 -5.61
N TYR A 187 2.44 -1.89 -5.33
CA TYR A 187 3.19 -3.07 -4.93
C TYR A 187 4.45 -2.70 -4.16
N THR A 188 4.91 -3.59 -3.29
CA THR A 188 6.18 -3.44 -2.56
C THR A 188 7.32 -4.18 -3.25
N ASP A 189 8.55 -3.88 -2.85
CA ASP A 189 9.75 -4.47 -3.41
C ASP A 189 9.84 -5.98 -3.13
N GLY A 190 9.25 -6.47 -2.04
CA GLY A 190 9.11 -7.90 -1.79
C GLY A 190 8.45 -8.68 -2.93
N ILE A 191 7.69 -8.03 -3.83
CA ILE A 191 7.22 -8.64 -5.09
C ILE A 191 8.26 -8.51 -6.21
N SER A 192 8.73 -7.28 -6.47
CA SER A 192 9.58 -7.02 -7.64
C SER A 192 11.01 -7.54 -7.49
N GLU A 193 11.53 -7.62 -6.27
CA GLU A 193 12.87 -8.07 -5.92
C GLU A 193 12.87 -9.52 -5.40
N ALA A 194 11.71 -10.19 -5.37
CA ALA A 194 11.62 -11.61 -5.02
C ALA A 194 12.60 -12.44 -5.87
N VAL A 195 13.50 -13.16 -5.21
CA VAL A 195 14.52 -13.99 -5.88
C VAL A 195 14.10 -15.46 -5.93
N ASN A 196 14.44 -16.12 -7.03
CA ASN A 196 14.32 -17.57 -7.16
C ASN A 196 15.60 -18.29 -6.70
N ALA A 197 15.61 -19.63 -6.80
CA ALA A 197 16.74 -20.46 -6.38
C ALA A 197 18.05 -20.18 -7.14
N GLU A 198 17.97 -19.65 -8.36
CA GLU A 198 19.12 -19.24 -9.17
C GLU A 198 19.60 -17.80 -8.85
N GLY A 199 18.96 -17.11 -7.91
CA GLY A 199 19.27 -15.72 -7.55
C GLY A 199 18.76 -14.70 -8.56
N VAL A 200 17.83 -15.08 -9.43
CA VAL A 200 17.21 -14.16 -10.40
C VAL A 200 16.01 -13.47 -9.74
N MET A 201 15.94 -12.15 -9.85
CA MET A 201 14.78 -11.38 -9.38
C MET A 201 13.57 -11.56 -10.31
N PHE A 202 12.38 -11.55 -9.73
CA PHE A 202 11.10 -11.58 -10.43
C PHE A 202 11.01 -10.43 -11.44
N GLY A 203 11.30 -9.22 -10.96
CA GLY A 203 11.52 -8.02 -11.74
C GLY A 203 10.24 -7.36 -12.25
N LEU A 204 10.33 -6.04 -12.47
CA LEU A 204 9.22 -5.23 -12.95
C LEU A 204 8.68 -5.69 -14.31
N ARG A 205 9.53 -6.25 -15.18
CA ARG A 205 9.11 -6.72 -16.51
C ARG A 205 8.04 -7.80 -16.44
N ARG A 206 8.17 -8.77 -15.52
CA ARG A 206 7.17 -9.84 -15.35
C ARG A 206 5.89 -9.28 -14.78
N LEU A 207 6.00 -8.44 -13.74
CA LEU A 207 4.85 -7.81 -13.11
C LEU A 207 4.07 -6.92 -14.08
N SER A 208 4.76 -6.08 -14.86
CA SER A 208 4.14 -5.23 -15.88
C SER A 208 3.51 -6.06 -17.00
N GLN A 209 4.16 -7.15 -17.41
CA GLN A 209 3.58 -8.05 -18.42
C GLN A 209 2.28 -8.68 -17.91
N LEU A 210 2.28 -9.17 -16.67
CA LEU A 210 1.10 -9.75 -16.05
C LEU A 210 -0.04 -8.74 -15.94
N LEU A 211 0.27 -7.50 -15.55
CA LEU A 211 -0.70 -6.41 -15.51
C LEU A 211 -1.29 -6.13 -16.90
N MET A 212 -0.44 -6.04 -17.94
CA MET A 212 -0.86 -5.71 -19.31
C MET A 212 -1.70 -6.79 -19.98
N THR A 213 -1.47 -8.07 -19.68
CA THR A 213 -2.14 -9.20 -20.37
C THR A 213 -3.31 -9.80 -19.61
N SER A 214 -3.59 -9.34 -18.40
CA SER A 214 -4.63 -9.93 -17.54
C SER A 214 -6.00 -9.30 -17.77
N ASP A 215 -6.95 -10.12 -18.20
CA ASP A 215 -8.38 -9.80 -18.25
C ASP A 215 -9.14 -10.30 -16.99
N LEU A 216 -8.42 -10.82 -15.99
CA LEU A 216 -9.00 -11.28 -14.73
C LEU A 216 -9.58 -10.11 -13.94
N ASN A 217 -10.58 -10.36 -13.10
CA ASN A 217 -11.06 -9.33 -12.17
C ASN A 217 -9.99 -9.00 -11.10
N TYR A 218 -10.13 -7.87 -10.39
CA TYR A 218 -9.15 -7.39 -9.41
C TYR A 218 -8.68 -8.43 -8.37
N LEU A 219 -9.58 -9.28 -7.84
CA LEU A 219 -9.20 -10.31 -6.84
C LEU A 219 -8.46 -11.48 -7.50
N GLU A 220 -8.97 -11.97 -8.62
CA GLU A 220 -8.33 -13.02 -9.40
C GLU A 220 -6.95 -12.59 -9.89
N PHE A 221 -6.79 -11.33 -10.29
CA PHE A 221 -5.51 -10.76 -10.69
C PHE A 221 -4.51 -10.70 -9.52
N LEU A 222 -4.97 -10.33 -8.32
CA LEU A 222 -4.13 -10.42 -7.11
C LEU A 222 -3.72 -11.86 -6.82
N ASP A 223 -4.64 -12.82 -6.95
CA ASP A 223 -4.29 -14.24 -6.79
C ASP A 223 -3.27 -14.70 -7.82
N GLU A 224 -3.40 -14.23 -9.06
CA GLU A 224 -2.50 -14.55 -10.16
C GLU A 224 -1.08 -13.99 -9.93
N ILE A 225 -0.92 -12.77 -9.40
CA ILE A 225 0.40 -12.21 -9.03
C ILE A 225 1.15 -13.16 -8.09
N PHE A 226 0.48 -13.61 -7.02
CA PHE A 226 1.10 -14.48 -6.02
C PHE A 226 1.27 -15.93 -6.52
N ALA A 227 0.38 -16.40 -7.39
CA ALA A 227 0.54 -17.68 -8.06
C ALA A 227 1.73 -17.67 -9.03
N GLU A 228 1.99 -16.54 -9.70
CA GLU A 228 3.12 -16.36 -10.61
C GLU A 228 4.44 -16.24 -9.85
N LEU A 229 4.49 -15.55 -8.69
CA LEU A 229 5.66 -15.58 -7.79
C LEU A 229 6.02 -17.02 -7.38
N LYS A 230 5.00 -17.82 -7.04
CA LYS A 230 5.20 -19.24 -6.70
C LYS A 230 5.69 -20.06 -7.90
N ARG A 231 5.14 -19.84 -9.10
CA ARG A 231 5.59 -20.50 -10.35
C ARG A 231 7.02 -20.12 -10.72
N PHE A 232 7.38 -18.86 -10.52
CA PHE A 232 8.73 -18.34 -10.72
C PHE A 232 9.76 -19.00 -9.79
N GLY A 233 9.30 -19.60 -8.68
CA GLY A 233 10.16 -20.24 -7.69
C GLY A 233 10.70 -19.26 -6.67
N ALA A 234 9.99 -18.16 -6.41
CA ALA A 234 10.31 -17.26 -5.31
C ALA A 234 10.32 -18.01 -3.96
N CYS A 235 11.15 -17.55 -3.03
CA CYS A 235 11.23 -18.14 -1.69
C CYS A 235 9.85 -18.18 -1.01
N ASN A 236 9.59 -19.26 -0.27
CA ASN A 236 8.40 -19.40 0.56
C ASN A 236 8.79 -19.99 1.93
N PRO A 237 8.66 -19.22 3.03
CA PRO A 237 8.12 -17.86 3.11
C PRO A 237 8.96 -16.83 2.32
N PRO A 238 8.38 -15.69 1.94
CA PRO A 238 9.11 -14.66 1.20
C PRO A 238 10.22 -14.07 2.07
N GLN A 239 11.25 -13.51 1.43
CA GLN A 239 12.40 -12.92 2.13
C GLN A 239 12.07 -11.53 2.71
N ASP A 240 11.16 -10.82 2.04
CA ASP A 240 10.60 -9.56 2.47
C ASP A 240 9.07 -9.58 2.38
N ASP A 241 8.40 -8.56 2.90
CA ASP A 241 6.95 -8.47 2.85
C ASP A 241 6.46 -8.23 1.41
N CYS A 242 5.56 -9.10 0.93
CA CYS A 242 4.95 -8.95 -0.39
C CYS A 242 3.56 -8.34 -0.26
N THR A 243 3.39 -7.06 -0.62
CA THR A 243 2.08 -6.40 -0.67
C THR A 243 1.73 -5.99 -2.08
N ALA A 244 0.49 -6.25 -2.51
CA ALA A 244 -0.09 -5.72 -3.73
C ALA A 244 -1.49 -5.16 -3.46
N ILE A 245 -1.77 -3.99 -4.02
CA ILE A 245 -3.09 -3.35 -4.03
C ILE A 245 -3.51 -3.13 -5.47
N VAL A 246 -4.74 -3.50 -5.79
CA VAL A 246 -5.32 -3.30 -7.12
C VAL A 246 -6.58 -2.45 -7.00
N ILE A 247 -6.73 -1.47 -7.88
CA ILE A 247 -7.95 -0.69 -8.05
C ILE A 247 -8.40 -0.80 -9.50
N ASP A 248 -9.58 -1.37 -9.71
CA ASP A 248 -10.24 -1.41 -11.02
C ASP A 248 -11.26 -0.29 -11.12
N PHE A 249 -11.15 0.57 -12.13
CA PHE A 249 -12.05 1.71 -12.32
C PHE A 249 -13.21 1.34 -13.25
N HIS A 250 -14.43 1.62 -12.78
CA HIS A 250 -15.68 1.24 -13.44
C HIS A 250 -16.44 2.52 -13.85
N PRO A 251 -17.32 2.46 -14.86
CA PRO A 251 -18.23 3.57 -15.11
C PRO A 251 -19.09 3.77 -13.85
N PHE A 252 -19.30 5.03 -13.48
CA PHE A 252 -20.26 5.41 -12.45
C PHE A 252 -21.60 4.71 -12.71
N MET A 253 -21.92 3.69 -11.92
CA MET A 253 -23.29 3.18 -11.86
C MET A 253 -24.01 4.07 -10.87
N ALA A 254 -24.92 4.93 -11.36
CA ALA A 254 -25.81 5.68 -10.48
C ALA A 254 -26.44 4.71 -9.48
N PRO A 255 -26.50 5.05 -8.18
CA PRO A 255 -27.09 4.16 -7.20
C PRO A 255 -28.51 3.81 -7.66
N MET A 256 -28.80 2.50 -7.78
CA MET A 256 -30.15 2.05 -8.03
C MET A 256 -31.04 2.65 -6.94
N SER A 257 -31.97 3.52 -7.36
CA SER A 257 -33.02 4.04 -6.49
C SER A 257 -33.66 2.86 -5.78
N LYS A 258 -33.73 2.90 -4.44
CA LYS A 258 -34.52 1.94 -3.66
C LYS A 258 -35.90 1.82 -4.31
N PRO A 259 -36.44 0.61 -4.53
CA PRO A 259 -37.81 0.49 -5.01
C PRO A 259 -38.71 1.27 -4.06
N GLU A 260 -39.44 2.25 -4.61
CA GLU A 260 -40.46 2.99 -3.89
C GLU A 260 -41.41 1.97 -3.25
N ASN A 261 -41.69 2.18 -1.96
CA ASN A 261 -42.65 1.40 -1.20
C ASN A 261 -43.95 1.25 -2.00
N LEU A 262 -44.29 0.02 -2.37
CA LEU A 262 -45.65 -0.33 -2.78
C LEU A 262 -46.56 -0.13 -1.56
N PRO A 263 -47.61 0.70 -1.65
CA PRO A 263 -48.63 0.75 -0.60
C PRO A 263 -49.39 -0.57 -0.53
N GLU A 264 -49.72 -0.99 0.69
CA GLU A 264 -50.57 -2.15 1.01
C GLU A 264 -51.95 -2.08 0.34
#